data_AF-A0AAP5QIV8-F1
#
_entry.id   AF-A0AAP5QIV8-F1
#
_cell.length_a   1.000
_cell.length_b   1.000
_cell.length_c   1.000
_cell.angle_alpha   90.00
_cell.angle_beta   90.00
_cell.angle_gamma   90.00
#
_symmetry.space_group_name_H-M   'P 1'
#
loop_
_entity.id
_entity.type
_entity.pdbx_description
1 polymer ?
#
loop_
_entity_poly.entity_id
_entity_poly.type
_entity_poly.pdbx_seq_one_letter_code
_entity_poly.pdbx_strand_id
1 'polypeptide(L)'
;MKIRKANITVQSGMIGDVYLHENKKEQHTLVAVPELEWSTIISYEEEKKALAQRLLQSFSKLIEEEPAGELAGKISHWVAEM
;
A
#
# COMPACT_ATOMS: atom_id res chain seq x y z
N MET A 1 5.27 -3.03 14.13
CA MET A 1 5.64 -2.33 12.89
C MET A 1 6.46 -3.28 12.03
N LYS A 2 6.07 -3.47 10.77
CA LYS A 2 6.82 -4.23 9.74
C LYS A 2 7.20 -3.26 8.61
N ILE A 3 8.32 -3.53 7.94
CA ILE A 3 8.75 -2.80 6.74
C ILE A 3 8.83 -3.82 5.61
N ARG A 4 8.19 -3.52 4.48
CA ARG A 4 8.20 -4.34 3.27
C ARG A 4 8.93 -3.59 2.17
N LYS A 5 9.70 -4.32 1.35
CA LYS A 5 10.42 -3.75 0.21
C LYS A 5 9.54 -3.84 -1.03
N ALA A 6 9.13 -2.70 -1.57
CA ALA A 6 8.38 -2.62 -2.82
C ALA A 6 9.32 -2.78 -4.02
N ASN A 7 10.45 -2.07 -4.04
CA ASN A 7 11.42 -2.06 -5.15
C ASN A 7 10.76 -1.81 -6.51
N ILE A 8 9.87 -0.82 -6.56
CA ILE A 8 9.14 -0.45 -7.79
C ILE A 8 9.79 0.80 -8.37
N THR A 9 10.11 0.76 -9.67
CA THR A 9 10.65 1.92 -10.38
C THR A 9 9.50 2.76 -10.92
N VAL A 10 9.59 4.07 -10.72
CA VAL A 10 8.64 5.10 -11.19
C VAL A 10 9.43 6.23 -11.84
N GLN A 11 8.78 7.11 -12.61
CA GLN A 11 9.45 8.27 -13.22
C GLN A 11 10.22 9.14 -12.22
N SER A 12 9.71 9.29 -10.99
CA SER A 12 10.32 10.12 -9.94
C SER A 12 11.44 9.43 -9.16
N GLY A 13 11.71 8.14 -9.41
CA GLY A 13 12.73 7.37 -8.71
C GLY A 13 12.30 5.95 -8.38
N MET A 14 12.58 5.51 -7.15
CA MET A 14 12.27 4.16 -6.69
C MET A 14 11.45 4.22 -5.42
N ILE A 15 10.38 3.43 -5.39
CA ILE A 15 9.62 3.14 -4.16
C ILE A 15 10.31 1.98 -3.47
N GLY A 16 11.05 2.28 -2.40
CA GLY A 16 11.80 1.29 -1.64
C GLY A 16 10.94 0.66 -0.56
N ASP A 17 10.50 1.47 0.41
CA ASP A 17 9.97 0.98 1.68
C ASP A 17 8.49 1.27 1.86
N VAL A 18 7.75 0.24 2.27
CA VAL A 18 6.36 0.35 2.70
C VAL A 18 6.26 -0.03 4.16
N TYR A 19 5.75 0.88 4.96
CA TYR A 19 5.63 0.75 6.40
C TYR A 19 4.24 0.25 6.74
N LEU A 20 4.16 -0.84 7.52
CA LEU A 20 2.91 -1.43 7.98
C LEU A 20 2.89 -1.41 9.51
N HIS A 21 1.93 -0.71 10.09
CA HIS A 21 1.69 -0.70 11.52
C HIS A 21 0.32 -1.30 11.83
N GLU A 22 0.35 -2.44 12.51
CA GLU A 22 -0.83 -3.16 12.93
C GLU A 22 -1.39 -2.60 14.24
N ASN A 23 -2.67 -2.21 14.26
CA ASN A 23 -3.40 -1.86 15.47
C ASN A 23 -4.49 -2.91 15.74
N LYS A 24 -4.14 -3.94 16.52
CA LYS A 24 -5.04 -5.06 16.84
C LYS A 24 -6.26 -4.63 17.66
N LYS A 25 -6.15 -3.57 18.46
CA LYS A 25 -7.27 -3.08 19.28
C LYS A 25 -8.36 -2.47 18.41
N GLU A 26 -7.97 -1.78 17.35
CA GLU A 26 -8.87 -1.07 16.43
C GLU A 26 -9.01 -1.80 15.08
N GLN A 27 -8.52 -3.03 14.99
CA GLN A 27 -8.65 -3.96 13.85
C GLN A 27 -8.30 -3.36 12.48
N HIS A 28 -7.18 -2.63 12.43
CA HIS A 28 -6.71 -2.03 11.19
C HIS A 28 -5.18 -2.02 11.08
N THR A 29 -4.71 -1.82 9.86
CA THR A 29 -3.30 -1.56 9.55
C THR A 29 -3.14 -0.15 8.99
N LEU A 30 -2.27 0.65 9.57
CA LEU A 30 -1.74 1.86 8.95
C LEU A 30 -0.66 1.47 7.94
N VAL A 31 -0.79 1.95 6.70
CA VAL A 31 0.19 1.77 5.63
C VAL A 31 0.74 3.12 5.21
N ALA A 32 2.06 3.24 5.07
CA ALA A 32 2.71 4.45 4.59
C ALA A 32 3.79 4.14 3.55
N VAL A 33 3.87 4.99 2.53
CA VAL A 33 4.83 4.96 1.42
C VAL A 33 5.50 6.34 1.36
N PRO A 34 6.66 6.53 2.03
CA PRO A 34 7.27 7.85 2.18
C PRO A 34 7.66 8.51 0.86
N GLU A 35 8.17 7.74 -0.10
CA GLU A 35 8.59 8.25 -1.42
C GLU A 35 7.44 8.84 -2.24
N LEU A 36 6.19 8.53 -1.87
CA LEU A 36 4.98 9.10 -2.46
C LEU A 36 4.27 10.10 -1.55
N GLU A 37 4.83 10.43 -0.38
CA GLU A 37 4.19 11.23 0.66
C GLU A 37 2.77 10.73 1.01
N TRP A 38 2.57 9.41 0.97
CA TRP A 38 1.25 8.80 1.00
C TRP A 38 1.06 7.88 2.21
N SER A 39 -0.13 7.91 2.81
CA SER A 39 -0.54 6.93 3.82
C SER A 39 -2.04 6.69 3.83
N THR A 40 -2.45 5.53 4.37
CA THR A 40 -3.87 5.17 4.56
C THR A 40 -4.06 4.19 5.71
N ILE A 41 -5.29 4.07 6.19
CA ILE A 41 -5.72 3.02 7.13
C ILE A 41 -6.51 1.96 6.35
N ILE A 42 -6.25 0.68 6.64
CA ILE A 42 -6.92 -0.47 6.02
C ILE A 42 -7.56 -1.29 7.13
N SER A 43 -8.89 -1.38 7.11
CA SER A 43 -9.65 -2.25 8.04
C SER A 43 -9.47 -3.71 7.66
N TYR A 44 -9.49 -4.60 8.66
CA TYR A 44 -9.42 -6.05 8.40
C TYR A 44 -10.68 -6.59 7.73
N GLU A 45 -11.79 -5.87 7.89
CA GLU A 45 -13.07 -6.21 7.25
C GLU A 45 -13.13 -5.76 5.78
N GLU A 46 -12.13 -5.01 5.30
CA GLU A 46 -12.09 -4.54 3.93
C GLU A 46 -11.81 -5.71 2.97
N GLU A 47 -12.71 -5.93 2.01
CA GLU A 47 -12.57 -7.01 1.03
C GLU A 47 -11.37 -6.77 0.11
N LYS A 48 -10.61 -7.82 -0.19
CA LYS A 48 -9.32 -7.74 -0.89
C LYS A 48 -9.41 -7.08 -2.26
N LYS A 49 -10.42 -7.38 -3.09
CA LYS A 49 -10.58 -6.75 -4.40
C LYS A 49 -10.96 -5.27 -4.27
N ALA A 50 -11.86 -4.95 -3.34
CA ALA A 50 -12.24 -3.57 -3.04
C ALA A 50 -11.01 -2.75 -2.58
N LEU A 51 -10.19 -3.32 -1.69
CA LEU A 51 -8.93 -2.73 -1.25
C LEU A 51 -7.97 -2.49 -2.42
N ALA A 52 -7.71 -3.50 -3.24
CA ALA A 52 -6.81 -3.38 -4.38
C ALA A 52 -7.26 -2.29 -5.36
N GLN A 53 -8.57 -2.21 -5.65
CA GLN A 53 -9.14 -1.19 -6.51
C GLN A 53 -9.03 0.22 -5.90
N ARG A 54 -9.31 0.36 -4.60
CA ARG A 54 -9.17 1.64 -3.88
C ARG A 54 -7.72 2.12 -3.89
N LEU A 55 -6.77 1.23 -3.62
CA LEU A 55 -5.34 1.53 -3.63
C LEU A 55 -4.88 1.94 -5.03
N LEU A 56 -5.29 1.20 -6.07
CA LEU A 56 -4.98 1.54 -7.46
C LEU A 56 -5.48 2.95 -7.80
N GLN A 57 -6.75 3.26 -7.52
CA GLN A 57 -7.31 4.60 -7.75
C GLN A 57 -6.56 5.71 -7.00
N SER A 58 -6.02 5.41 -5.82
CA SER A 58 -5.21 6.36 -5.07
C SER A 58 -3.84 6.56 -5.70
N PHE A 59 -3.15 5.48 -6.07
CA PHE A 59 -1.79 5.54 -6.61
C PHE A 59 -1.76 6.06 -8.05
N SER A 60 -2.78 5.81 -8.87
CA SER A 60 -2.86 6.37 -10.24
C SER A 60 -2.90 7.90 -10.30
N LYS A 61 -3.08 8.58 -9.15
CA LYS A 61 -2.98 10.05 -9.03
C LYS A 61 -1.55 10.53 -8.78
N LEU A 62 -0.65 9.62 -8.39
CA LEU A 62 0.70 9.92 -7.90
C LEU A 62 1.78 9.35 -8.81
N ILE A 63 1.53 8.17 -9.39
CA ILE A 63 2.47 7.42 -10.21
C ILE A 63 1.75 6.78 -11.40
N GLU A 64 2.53 6.23 -12.33
CA GLU A 64 2.06 5.61 -13.56
C GLU A 64 1.22 4.35 -13.30
N GLU A 65 0.36 4.01 -14.25
CA GLU A 65 -0.65 2.95 -14.09
C GLU A 65 -0.07 1.58 -13.72
N GLU A 66 1.01 1.16 -14.38
CA GLU A 66 1.66 -0.13 -14.10
C GLU A 66 2.27 -0.17 -12.68
N PRO A 67 3.17 0.76 -12.28
CA PRO A 67 3.65 0.88 -10.91
C PRO A 67 2.54 1.00 -9.86
N ALA A 68 1.47 1.75 -10.15
CA ALA A 68 0.31 1.90 -9.28
C ALA A 68 -0.39 0.55 -9.04
N GLY A 69 -0.60 -0.22 -10.10
CA GLY A 69 -1.18 -1.57 -10.02
C GLY A 69 -0.30 -2.53 -9.24
N GLU A 70 1.01 -2.52 -9.51
CA GLU A 70 1.97 -3.37 -8.81
C GLU A 70 2.01 -3.06 -7.29
N LEU A 71 2.07 -1.77 -6.93
CA LEU A 71 2.11 -1.34 -5.53
C LEU A 71 0.80 -1.68 -4.80
N ALA A 72 -0.36 -1.43 -5.42
CA ALA A 72 -1.67 -1.79 -4.89
C ALA A 72 -1.78 -3.30 -4.62
N GLY A 73 -1.31 -4.12 -5.56
CA GLY A 73 -1.29 -5.58 -5.43
C GLY A 73 -0.40 -6.05 -4.27
N LYS A 74 0.82 -5.51 -4.18
CA LYS A 74 1.77 -5.82 -3.10
C LYS A 74 1.22 -5.47 -1.72
N ILE A 75 0.67 -4.25 -1.53
CA ILE A 75 0.10 -3.83 -0.26
C ILE A 75 -1.10 -4.69 0.13
N SER A 76 -2.02 -4.93 -0.81
CA SER A 76 -3.19 -5.78 -0.57
C SER A 76 -2.81 -7.20 -0.16
N HIS A 77 -1.72 -7.73 -0.72
CA HIS A 77 -1.17 -9.02 -0.33
C HIS A 77 -0.57 -8.97 1.08
N TRP A 78 0.32 -8.02 1.37
CA TRP A 78 0.98 -7.94 2.68
C TRP A 78 0.03 -7.70 3.84
N VAL A 79 -1.04 -6.93 3.63
CA VAL A 79 -2.07 -6.70 4.65
C VAL A 79 -2.87 -7.97 4.91
N ALA A 80 -3.12 -8.79 3.88
CA ALA A 80 -3.80 -10.08 4.04
C ALA A 80 -2.92 -11.18 4.69
N GLU A 81 -1.59 -11.02 4.68
CA GLU A 81 -0.63 -11.92 5.36
C GLU A 81 -0.39 -11.58 6.84
N MET A 82 -0.86 -10.42 7.30
CA MET A 82 -0.63 -9.95 8.67
C MET A 82 -1.50 -10.67 9.67
#